data_AF-A0A957D3H1-F1
#
_entry.id   AF-A0A957D3H1-F1
#
_cell.length_a   1.000
_cell.length_b   1.000
_cell.length_c   1.000
_cell.angle_alpha   90.00
_cell.angle_beta   90.00
_cell.angle_gamma   90.00
#
_symmetry.space_group_name_H-M   'P 1'
#
loop_
_entity.id
_entity.type
_entity.pdbx_description
1 polymer ?
#
loop_
_entity_poly.entity_id
_entity_poly.type
_entity_poly.pdbx_seq_one_letter_code
_entity_poly.pdbx_strand_id
1 'polypeptide(L)'
;MGRKSQEAEMTAAVKEYLEAAQREQTDVCQLDVKSVAAALGISRTSIYKYGLDKPIREAQQQQVAEGSEKPRRLSHMLADLRQELKQTEIRNKALLTRLNLVEANAARLGIDPEELYQPLVKPVRVLSHVGRSKKFV
;
A
#
# COMPACT_ATOMS: atom_id res chain seq x y z
N MET A 1 48.54 -14.20 -9.73
CA MET A 1 47.18 -14.40 -9.16
C MET A 1 47.34 -14.86 -7.71
N GLY A 2 47.28 -13.94 -6.74
CA GLY A 2 47.41 -14.29 -5.32
C GLY A 2 46.19 -15.09 -4.87
N ARG A 3 46.40 -16.25 -4.23
CA ARG A 3 45.31 -17.00 -3.60
C ARG A 3 44.64 -16.10 -2.57
N LYS A 4 43.34 -15.86 -2.73
CA LYS A 4 42.56 -15.20 -1.68
C LYS A 4 42.63 -16.08 -0.43
N SER A 5 42.81 -15.44 0.73
CA SER A 5 42.75 -16.16 2.00
C SER A 5 41.36 -16.80 2.11
N GLN A 6 41.28 -18.07 2.51
CA GLN A 6 40.02 -18.78 2.69
C GLN A 6 39.07 -18.04 3.65
N GLU A 7 39.63 -17.27 4.58
CA GLU A 7 38.89 -16.37 5.47
C GLU A 7 38.16 -15.23 4.73
N ALA A 8 38.79 -14.65 3.70
CA ALA A 8 38.20 -13.57 2.91
C ALA A 8 37.04 -14.05 2.03
N GLU A 9 37.13 -15.28 1.51
CA GLU A 9 36.05 -15.90 0.74
C GLU A 9 34.87 -16.27 1.64
N MET A 10 35.14 -16.84 2.82
CA MET A 10 34.10 -17.17 3.79
C MET A 10 33.39 -15.94 4.35
N THR A 11 34.13 -14.88 4.70
CA THR A 11 33.56 -13.63 5.19
C THR A 11 32.69 -12.95 4.13
N ALA A 12 33.10 -12.98 2.87
CA ALA A 12 32.30 -12.46 1.76
C ALA A 12 31.00 -13.26 1.56
N ALA A 13 31.09 -14.58 1.54
CA ALA A 13 29.91 -15.45 1.37
C ALA A 13 28.89 -15.31 2.51
N VAL A 14 29.36 -15.17 3.76
CA VAL A 14 28.48 -14.92 4.91
C VAL A 14 27.82 -13.55 4.81
N LYS A 15 28.55 -12.50 4.42
CA LYS A 15 27.96 -11.17 4.22
C LYS A 15 26.90 -11.15 3.13
N GLU A 16 27.17 -11.79 2.00
CA GLU A 16 26.21 -11.89 0.89
C GLU A 16 24.95 -12.64 1.32
N TYR A 17 25.09 -13.73 2.09
CA TYR A 17 23.95 -14.44 2.67
C TYR A 17 23.15 -13.58 3.65
N LEU A 18 23.82 -12.78 4.49
CA LEU A 18 23.15 -11.86 5.42
C LEU A 18 22.40 -10.75 4.67
N GLU A 19 22.97 -10.20 3.60
CA GLU A 19 22.31 -9.21 2.75
C GLU A 19 21.10 -9.79 2.00
N ALA A 20 21.20 -11.04 1.52
CA ALA A 20 20.08 -11.74 0.90
C ALA A 20 18.96 -12.01 1.92
N ALA A 21 19.30 -12.45 3.13
CA ALA A 21 18.35 -12.70 4.21
C ALA A 21 17.64 -11.44 4.72
N GLN A 22 18.20 -10.24 4.51
CA GLN A 22 17.53 -8.97 4.79
C GLN A 22 16.47 -8.61 3.73
N ARG A 23 16.63 -9.07 2.48
CA ARG A 23 15.70 -8.81 1.38
C ARG A 23 14.55 -9.81 1.35
N GLU A 24 14.82 -11.05 1.73
CA GLU A 24 13.82 -12.12 1.74
C GLU A 24 13.07 -12.23 3.08
N GLN A 25 11.88 -12.81 3.05
CA GLN A 25 11.06 -13.00 4.25
C GLN A 25 11.73 -13.96 5.23
N THR A 26 11.58 -13.64 6.52
CA THR A 26 12.13 -14.36 7.69
C THR A 26 11.84 -15.86 7.71
N ASP A 27 10.78 -16.30 7.03
CA ASP A 27 10.38 -17.71 6.92
C ASP A 27 11.29 -18.54 6.02
N VAL A 28 11.98 -17.91 5.05
CA VAL A 28 12.82 -18.61 4.06
C VAL A 28 14.28 -18.65 4.49
N CYS A 29 14.78 -17.58 5.11
CA CYS A 29 16.18 -17.45 5.54
C CYS A 29 16.29 -17.33 7.07
N GLN A 30 16.46 -18.48 7.74
CA GLN A 30 16.81 -18.51 9.15
C GLN A 30 18.26 -18.06 9.36
N LEU A 31 18.46 -17.03 10.18
CA LEU A 31 19.77 -16.50 10.55
C LEU A 31 20.32 -17.17 11.83
N ASP A 32 20.54 -18.49 11.79
CA ASP A 32 21.28 -19.22 12.84
C ASP A 32 22.61 -19.74 12.26
N VAL A 33 23.62 -19.92 13.11
CA VAL A 33 24.92 -20.45 12.71
C VAL A 33 24.78 -21.82 12.04
N LYS A 34 23.81 -22.63 12.45
CA LYS A 34 23.54 -23.94 11.85
C LYS A 34 22.95 -23.84 10.45
N SER A 35 21.99 -22.93 10.24
CA SER A 35 21.31 -22.76 8.96
C SER A 35 22.22 -22.05 7.96
N VAL A 36 22.98 -21.04 8.38
CA VAL A 36 23.99 -20.36 7.55
C VAL A 36 25.08 -21.34 7.11
N ALA A 37 25.55 -22.21 8.01
CA ALA A 37 26.50 -23.27 7.69
C ALA A 37 25.94 -24.26 6.66
N ALA A 38 24.67 -24.66 6.81
CA ALA A 38 24.01 -25.58 5.89
C ALA A 38 23.77 -24.95 4.51
N ALA A 39 23.33 -23.69 4.46
CA ALA A 39 23.06 -22.97 3.22
C ALA A 39 24.33 -22.70 2.40
N LEU A 40 25.44 -22.38 3.07
CA LEU A 40 26.72 -22.11 2.42
C LEU A 40 27.61 -23.35 2.24
N GLY A 41 27.21 -24.50 2.79
CA GLY A 41 28.02 -25.73 2.77
C GLY A 41 29.32 -25.63 3.58
N ILE A 42 29.37 -24.74 4.57
CA ILE A 42 30.56 -24.42 5.36
C ILE A 42 30.50 -25.14 6.71
N SER A 43 31.65 -25.58 7.23
CA SER A 43 31.71 -26.17 8.56
C SER A 43 31.45 -25.13 9.67
N ARG A 44 30.66 -25.50 10.68
CA ARG A 44 30.39 -24.63 11.84
C ARG A 44 31.68 -24.24 12.57
N THR A 45 32.65 -25.14 12.63
CA THR A 45 33.96 -24.90 13.25
C THR A 45 34.73 -23.82 12.51
N SER A 46 34.64 -23.75 11.18
CA SER A 46 35.21 -22.65 10.39
C SER A 46 34.55 -21.31 10.72
N ILE A 47 33.22 -21.28 10.91
CA ILE A 47 32.49 -20.05 11.30
C ILE A 47 32.98 -19.54 12.66
N TYR A 48 33.12 -20.44 13.65
CA TYR A 48 33.66 -20.08 14.97
C TYR A 48 35.15 -19.68 14.91
N LYS A 49 35.95 -20.39 14.11
CA LYS A 49 37.39 -20.11 13.95
C LYS A 49 37.65 -18.69 13.45
N TYR A 50 36.77 -18.16 12.59
CA TYR A 50 36.88 -16.82 12.03
C TYR A 50 36.00 -15.77 12.75
N GLY A 51 35.34 -16.12 13.87
CA GLY A 51 34.53 -15.19 14.64
C GLY A 51 33.30 -14.64 13.89
N LEU A 52 32.80 -15.39 12.89
CA LEU A 52 31.64 -15.03 12.07
C LEU A 52 30.31 -15.30 12.77
N ASP A 53 30.34 -15.85 13.99
CA ASP A 53 29.17 -16.09 14.83
C ASP A 53 28.52 -14.79 15.35
N LYS A 54 29.34 -13.78 15.65
CA LYS A 54 28.87 -12.46 16.12
C LYS A 54 27.98 -11.75 15.09
N PRO A 55 28.41 -11.52 13.83
CA PRO A 55 27.56 -10.84 12.85
C PRO A 55 26.29 -11.63 12.53
N ILE A 56 26.33 -12.96 12.56
CA ILE A 56 25.13 -13.80 12.36
C ILE A 56 24.13 -13.57 13.49
N ARG A 57 24.58 -13.55 14.76
CA ARG A 57 23.71 -13.30 15.91
C ARG A 57 23.15 -11.88 15.95
N GLU A 58 23.96 -10.88 15.60
CA GLU A 58 23.50 -9.49 15.50
C GLU A 58 22.41 -9.34 14.43
N ALA A 59 22.62 -9.93 13.25
CA ALA A 59 21.63 -9.93 12.18
C ALA A 59 20.35 -10.68 12.58
N GLN A 60 20.46 -11.80 13.31
CA GLN A 60 19.32 -12.53 13.86
C GLN A 60 18.50 -11.66 14.82
N GLN A 61 19.15 -10.93 15.73
CA GLN A 61 18.48 -10.05 16.68
C GLN A 61 17.76 -8.90 15.97
N GLN A 62 18.39 -8.31 14.96
CA GLN A 62 17.77 -7.27 14.13
C GLN A 62 16.52 -7.80 13.40
N GLN A 63 16.60 -9.00 12.84
CA GLN A 63 15.48 -9.63 12.13
C GLN A 63 14.29 -9.92 13.05
N VAL A 64 14.55 -10.35 14.30
CA VAL A 64 13.50 -10.58 15.32
C VAL A 64 12.88 -9.26 15.78
N ALA A 65 13.70 -8.23 16.02
CA ALA A 65 13.22 -6.91 16.42
C ALA A 65 12.29 -6.32 15.35
N GLU A 66 12.71 -6.32 14.09
CA GLU A 66 11.90 -5.86 12.96
C GLU A 66 10.66 -6.73 12.74
N GLY A 67 10.80 -8.06 12.87
CA GLY A 67 9.70 -9.01 12.75
C GLY A 67 8.60 -8.80 13.79
N SER A 68 8.91 -8.19 14.95
CA SER A 68 7.92 -7.89 15.98
C SER A 68 7.13 -6.60 15.71
N GLU A 69 7.74 -5.61 15.06
CA GLU A 69 7.12 -4.31 14.79
C GLU A 69 6.27 -4.31 13.51
N LYS A 70 6.72 -5.02 12.46
CA LYS A 70 6.02 -5.14 11.17
C LYS A 70 4.57 -5.63 11.30
N PRO A 71 4.24 -6.73 12.01
CA PRO A 71 2.87 -7.24 12.08
C PRO A 71 1.93 -6.30 12.83
N ARG A 72 2.42 -5.60 13.87
CA ARG A 72 1.61 -4.61 14.61
C ARG A 72 1.27 -3.41 13.74
N ARG A 73 2.24 -2.81 13.05
CA ARG A 73 2.00 -1.68 12.16
C ARG A 73 1.04 -2.03 11.01
N LEU A 74 1.23 -3.20 10.39
CA LEU A 74 0.34 -3.70 9.35
C LEU A 74 -1.08 -3.95 9.87
N SER A 75 -1.22 -4.46 11.10
CA SER A 75 -2.54 -4.68 11.72
C SER A 75 -3.29 -3.38 11.99
N HIS A 76 -2.58 -2.32 12.42
CA HIS A 76 -3.16 -1.00 12.63
C HIS A 76 -3.59 -0.37 11.30
N MET A 77 -2.73 -0.41 10.28
CA MET A 77 -3.08 0.10 8.94
C MET A 77 -4.30 -0.63 8.35
N LEU A 78 -4.38 -1.95 8.52
CA LEU A 78 -5.55 -2.72 8.07
C LEU A 78 -6.82 -2.35 8.83
N ALA A 79 -6.72 -2.06 10.12
CA ALA A 79 -7.86 -1.62 10.92
C ALA A 79 -8.37 -0.24 10.44
N ASP A 80 -7.45 0.70 10.22
CA ASP A 80 -7.77 2.05 9.76
C ASP A 80 -8.43 2.02 8.38
N LEU A 81 -7.85 1.28 7.41
CA LEU A 81 -8.42 1.12 6.08
C LEU A 81 -9.83 0.49 6.12
N ARG A 82 -10.05 -0.50 6.98
CA ARG A 82 -11.38 -1.11 7.17
C ARG A 82 -12.38 -0.12 7.74
N GLN A 83 -11.95 0.77 8.63
CA GLN A 83 -12.81 1.81 9.18
C GLN A 83 -13.20 2.83 8.11
N GLU A 84 -12.25 3.25 7.27
CA GLU A 84 -12.53 4.15 6.15
C GLU A 84 -13.50 3.54 5.13
N LEU A 85 -13.33 2.26 4.79
CA LEU A 85 -14.27 1.54 3.92
C LEU A 85 -15.68 1.51 4.50
N LYS A 86 -15.82 1.19 5.78
CA LYS A 86 -17.15 1.21 6.43
C LYS A 86 -17.78 2.61 6.42
N GLN A 87 -16.99 3.65 6.67
CA GLN A 87 -17.50 5.02 6.65
C GLN A 87 -17.94 5.46 5.25
N THR A 88 -17.18 5.10 4.22
CA THR A 88 -17.52 5.41 2.82
C THR A 88 -18.75 4.62 2.36
N GLU A 89 -18.89 3.35 2.75
CA GLU A 89 -20.10 2.56 2.50
C GLU A 89 -21.35 3.18 3.12
N ILE A 90 -21.28 3.64 4.38
CA ILE A 90 -22.40 4.29 5.06
C ILE A 90 -22.78 5.59 4.33
N ARG A 91 -21.80 6.40 3.94
CA ARG A 91 -22.03 7.65 3.19
C ARG A 91 -22.67 7.36 1.82
N ASN A 92 -22.15 6.38 1.09
CA ASN A 92 -22.70 6.00 -0.21
C ASN A 92 -24.13 5.50 -0.09
N LYS A 93 -24.44 4.65 0.89
CA LYS A 93 -25.82 4.20 1.16
C LYS A 93 -26.74 5.39 1.46
N ALA A 94 -26.31 6.32 2.30
CA ALA A 94 -27.11 7.51 2.61
C ALA A 94 -27.37 8.39 1.37
N LEU A 95 -26.38 8.56 0.50
CA LEU A 95 -26.52 9.30 -0.76
C LEU A 95 -27.46 8.60 -1.74
N LEU A 96 -27.32 7.28 -1.92
CA LEU A 96 -28.21 6.49 -2.76
C LEU A 96 -29.65 6.56 -2.29
N THR A 97 -29.90 6.45 -0.98
CA THR A 97 -31.26 6.60 -0.43
C THR A 97 -31.84 7.97 -0.76
N ARG A 98 -31.04 9.04 -0.70
CA ARG A 98 -31.49 10.40 -1.07
C ARG A 98 -31.78 10.52 -2.56
N LEU A 99 -30.93 9.97 -3.42
CA LEU A 99 -31.16 9.94 -4.87
C LEU A 99 -32.46 9.21 -5.20
N ASN A 100 -32.67 8.02 -4.65
CA ASN A 100 -33.90 7.26 -4.86
C ASN A 100 -35.15 8.04 -4.42
N LEU A 101 -35.08 8.79 -3.33
CA LEU A 101 -36.18 9.66 -2.91
C LEU A 101 -36.44 10.82 -3.89
N VAL A 102 -35.39 11.39 -4.47
CA VAL A 102 -35.51 12.45 -5.49
C VAL A 102 -36.12 11.88 -6.77
N GLU A 103 -35.61 10.76 -7.26
CA GLU A 103 -36.12 10.07 -8.45
C GLU A 103 -37.59 9.66 -8.28
N ALA A 104 -37.94 9.06 -7.14
CA ALA A 104 -39.33 8.67 -6.85
C ALA A 104 -40.27 9.88 -6.82
N ASN A 105 -39.79 11.02 -6.30
CA ASN A 105 -40.57 12.26 -6.32
C ASN A 105 -40.67 12.87 -7.73
N ALA A 106 -39.61 12.84 -8.53
CA ALA A 106 -39.63 13.31 -9.91
C ALA A 106 -40.64 12.50 -10.75
N ALA A 107 -40.59 11.17 -10.64
CA ALA A 107 -41.56 10.28 -11.28
C ALA A 107 -43.00 10.60 -10.84
N ARG A 108 -43.23 10.87 -9.54
CA ARG A 108 -44.55 11.29 -9.03
C ARG A 108 -45.02 12.63 -9.61
N LEU A 109 -44.10 13.53 -9.92
CA LEU A 109 -44.39 14.82 -10.55
C LEU A 109 -44.52 14.72 -12.08
N GLY A 110 -44.39 13.53 -12.65
CA GLY A 110 -44.45 13.29 -14.10
C GLY A 110 -43.19 13.73 -14.85
N ILE A 111 -42.09 13.95 -14.13
CA ILE A 111 -40.77 14.22 -14.70
C ILE A 111 -40.08 12.88 -14.91
N ASP A 112 -39.50 12.67 -16.09
CA ASP A 112 -38.67 11.49 -16.34
C ASP A 112 -37.41 11.57 -15.45
N PRO A 113 -37.15 10.58 -14.57
CA PRO A 113 -35.98 10.60 -13.70
C PRO A 113 -34.65 10.73 -14.45
N GLU A 114 -34.57 10.30 -15.72
CA GLU A 114 -33.36 10.47 -16.53
C GLU A 114 -33.05 11.95 -16.84
N GLU A 115 -34.07 12.82 -16.88
CA GLU A 115 -33.89 14.26 -17.10
C GLU A 115 -33.13 14.94 -15.94
N LEU A 116 -33.19 14.38 -14.72
CA LEU A 116 -32.48 14.91 -13.56
C LEU A 116 -30.95 14.84 -13.71
N TYR A 117 -30.46 13.92 -14.53
CA TYR A 117 -29.04 13.71 -14.77
C TYR A 117 -28.51 14.58 -15.92
N GLN A 118 -29.39 15.27 -16.64
CA GLN A 118 -28.99 16.14 -17.73
C GLN A 118 -28.40 17.46 -17.19
N PRO A 119 -27.32 17.97 -17.79
CA PRO A 119 -26.77 19.26 -17.38
C PRO A 119 -27.81 20.36 -17.63
N LEU A 120 -28.13 21.12 -16.57
CA LEU A 120 -29.08 22.23 -16.66
C LEU A 120 -28.59 23.27 -17.67
N VAL A 121 -29.35 23.47 -18.75
CA VAL A 121 -29.10 24.55 -19.70
C VAL A 121 -29.36 25.88 -19.00
N LYS A 122 -28.43 26.83 -19.14
CA LYS A 122 -28.60 28.17 -18.55
C LYS A 122 -29.90 28.78 -19.08
N PRO A 123 -30.76 29.35 -18.23
CA PRO A 123 -32.00 29.95 -18.67
C PRO A 123 -31.69 31.05 -19.69
N VAL A 124 -32.34 30.98 -20.85
CA VAL A 124 -32.13 31.97 -21.91
C VAL A 124 -32.76 33.29 -21.45
N ARG A 125 -31.92 34.23 -21.03
CA ARG A 125 -32.34 35.60 -20.70
C ARG A 125 -32.41 36.42 -21.98
N VAL A 126 -33.37 36.12 -22.86
CA VAL A 126 -33.69 37.07 -23.95
C VAL A 126 -34.53 38.19 -23.33
N LEU A 127 -33.92 39.35 -23.10
CA LEU A 127 -34.69 40.57 -22.89
C LEU A 127 -35.42 40.88 -24.19
N SER A 128 -36.74 40.92 -24.18
CA SER A 128 -37.51 41.31 -25.35
C SER A 128 -37.11 42.73 -25.78
N HIS A 129 -36.70 42.89 -27.04
CA HIS A 129 -36.43 44.21 -27.64
C HIS A 129 -37.69 44.83 -28.27
N VAL A 130 -38.88 44.30 -27.95
CA VAL A 130 -40.17 44.84 -28.40
C VAL A 130 -40.35 46.21 -27.73
N GLY A 131 -39.95 47.26 -28.44
CA GLY A 131 -40.04 48.65 -27.98
C GLY A 131 -38.82 49.54 -28.27
N ARG A 132 -37.69 49.02 -28.79
CA ARG A 132 -36.59 49.90 -29.26
C ARG A 132 -37.00 50.59 -30.56
N SER A 133 -37.65 51.73 -30.42
CA SER A 133 -37.95 52.66 -31.52
C SER A 133 -36.67 52.99 -32.29
N LYS A 134 -36.69 52.63 -33.57
CA LYS A 134 -35.66 52.97 -34.54
C LYS A 134 -35.77 54.49 -34.77
N LYS A 135 -34.91 55.29 -34.15
CA LYS A 135 -34.72 56.69 -34.57
C LYS A 135 -34.09 56.65 -35.96
N PHE A 136 -34.91 56.89 -36.98
CA PHE A 136 -34.43 57.20 -38.32
C PHE A 136 -33.79 58.60 -38.29
N VAL A 137 -32.66 58.70 -39.01
CA VAL A 137 -31.87 59.91 -39.28
C VAL A 137 -32.70 60.93 -40.04
#